data_AF-A0A1C2IGA8-F1
#
_entry.id   AF-A0A1C2IGA8-F1
#
_cell.length_a   1.000
_cell.length_b   1.000
_cell.length_c   1.000
_cell.angle_alpha   90.00
_cell.angle_beta   90.00
_cell.angle_gamma   90.00
#
_symmetry.space_group_name_H-M   'P 1'
#
loop_
_entity.id
_entity.type
_entity.pdbx_description
1 polymer ?
#
loop_
_entity_poly.entity_id
_entity_poly.type
_entity_poly.pdbx_seq_one_letter_code
_entity_poly.pdbx_strand_id
1 'polypeptide(L)'
;MPNIANMADTLHKNVDPLVAAGIVSFAFVYAHPFMDGNGRLSRFLFHRTLAQSGQMETPTAGKMLLPVSVAMKRHESEHLRALQSFSTPARNLWDVRWIDQEQFDFKLNGSGTPYRYWDATDAVRFSLQMTKEALREDLQAEVNTLVRYDAIYRKMNCSHQAYTAMA
;
A
#
# COMPACT_ATOMS: atom_id res chain seq x y z
N MET A 1 -17.91 -11.78 -3.05
CA MET A 1 -16.47 -12.14 -3.06
C MET A 1 -16.03 -12.55 -1.65
N PRO A 2 -16.13 -13.84 -1.28
CA PRO A 2 -15.84 -14.30 0.09
C PRO A 2 -14.36 -14.30 0.53
N ASN A 3 -13.40 -13.76 -0.23
CA ASN A 3 -11.99 -14.11 0.02
C ASN A 3 -10.97 -12.97 0.04
N ILE A 4 -11.31 -11.68 0.10
CA ILE A 4 -10.24 -10.65 0.24
C ILE A 4 -9.52 -10.78 1.58
N ALA A 5 -10.26 -11.07 2.67
CA ALA A 5 -9.68 -11.36 3.97
C ALA A 5 -8.78 -12.62 3.92
N ASN A 6 -9.28 -13.70 3.32
CA ASN A 6 -8.50 -14.93 3.15
C ASN A 6 -7.27 -14.71 2.25
N MET A 7 -7.38 -13.91 1.19
CA MET A 7 -6.26 -13.52 0.34
C MET A 7 -5.22 -12.76 1.16
N ALA A 8 -5.62 -11.82 2.01
CA ALA A 8 -4.69 -11.13 2.92
C ALA A 8 -3.91 -12.12 3.80
N ASP A 9 -4.59 -13.17 4.30
CA ASP A 9 -4.01 -14.18 5.19
C ASP A 9 -3.19 -15.28 4.49
N THR A 10 -3.40 -15.53 3.20
CA THR A 10 -2.84 -16.71 2.52
C THR A 10 -2.08 -16.43 1.23
N LEU A 11 -2.35 -15.32 0.54
CA LEU A 11 -1.78 -15.05 -0.78
C LEU A 11 -0.25 -14.93 -0.73
N HIS A 12 0.27 -14.26 0.31
CA HIS A 12 1.71 -14.09 0.54
C HIS A 12 2.49 -15.41 0.74
N LYS A 13 1.81 -16.54 0.88
CA LYS A 13 2.44 -17.88 1.00
C LYS A 13 2.78 -18.49 -0.36
N ASN A 14 2.12 -18.05 -1.43
CA ASN A 14 2.23 -18.63 -2.77
C ASN A 14 2.80 -17.64 -3.81
N VAL A 15 2.79 -16.34 -3.50
CA VAL A 15 3.34 -15.28 -4.34
C VAL A 15 4.21 -14.34 -3.51
N ASP A 16 5.10 -13.61 -4.18
CA ASP A 16 5.94 -12.60 -3.55
C ASP A 16 5.10 -11.65 -2.66
N PRO A 17 5.50 -11.38 -1.40
CA PRO A 17 4.69 -10.60 -0.47
C PRO A 17 4.36 -9.18 -0.93
N LEU A 18 5.23 -8.51 -1.69
CA LEU A 18 4.94 -7.18 -2.24
C LEU A 18 3.89 -7.25 -3.34
N VAL A 19 3.95 -8.28 -4.17
CA VAL A 19 2.91 -8.58 -5.16
C VAL A 19 1.59 -8.89 -4.45
N ALA A 20 1.60 -9.76 -3.44
CA ALA A 20 0.43 -10.10 -2.65
C ALA A 20 -0.22 -8.87 -2.00
N ALA A 21 0.59 -8.02 -1.37
CA ALA A 21 0.14 -6.80 -0.71
C ALA A 21 -0.51 -5.83 -1.71
N GLY A 22 0.09 -5.65 -2.90
CA GLY A 22 -0.49 -4.84 -3.97
C GLY A 22 -1.84 -5.37 -4.44
N ILE A 23 -1.93 -6.68 -4.70
CA ILE A 23 -3.18 -7.34 -5.11
C ILE A 23 -4.27 -7.14 -4.06
N VAL A 24 -3.98 -7.44 -2.79
CA VAL A 24 -4.97 -7.35 -1.70
C VAL A 24 -5.43 -5.91 -1.50
N SER A 25 -4.52 -4.94 -1.53
CA SER A 25 -4.82 -3.52 -1.37
C SER A 25 -5.76 -3.01 -2.45
N PHE A 26 -5.48 -3.30 -3.73
CA PHE A 26 -6.31 -2.86 -4.85
C PHE A 26 -7.63 -3.64 -4.93
N ALA A 27 -7.61 -4.96 -4.73
CA ALA A 27 -8.85 -5.77 -4.67
C ALA A 27 -9.84 -5.22 -3.64
N PHE A 28 -9.34 -4.81 -2.47
CA PHE A 28 -10.16 -4.21 -1.43
C PHE A 28 -10.77 -2.85 -1.85
N VAL A 29 -9.99 -2.01 -2.54
CA VAL A 29 -10.50 -0.73 -3.07
C VAL A 29 -11.58 -0.96 -4.12
N TYR A 30 -11.42 -1.94 -5.01
CA TYR A 30 -12.44 -2.26 -6.02
C TYR A 30 -13.72 -2.83 -5.41
N ALA A 31 -13.61 -3.65 -4.35
CA ALA A 31 -14.76 -4.18 -3.66
C ALA A 31 -15.55 -3.08 -2.90
N HIS A 32 -14.85 -2.05 -2.41
CA HIS A 32 -15.39 -0.89 -1.70
C HIS A 32 -16.53 -1.22 -0.71
N PRO A 33 -16.31 -2.12 0.27
CA PRO A 33 -17.39 -2.70 1.08
C PRO A 33 -17.98 -1.75 2.13
N PHE A 34 -17.30 -0.65 2.46
CA PHE A 34 -17.74 0.31 3.48
C PHE A 34 -18.15 1.65 2.85
N MET A 35 -18.95 2.44 3.57
CA MET A 35 -19.34 3.79 3.14
C MET A 35 -18.16 4.78 3.16
N ASP A 36 -17.28 4.66 4.16
CA ASP A 36 -16.05 5.42 4.30
C ASP A 36 -14.96 4.51 4.87
N GLY A 37 -13.69 4.94 4.76
CA GLY A 37 -12.55 4.26 5.35
C GLY A 37 -11.87 3.26 4.44
N ASN A 38 -12.41 2.99 3.24
CA ASN A 38 -11.84 1.98 2.35
C ASN A 38 -10.38 2.26 1.98
N GLY A 39 -10.03 3.52 1.74
CA GLY A 39 -8.64 3.92 1.47
C GLY A 39 -7.71 3.70 2.66
N ARG A 40 -8.20 3.87 3.90
CA ARG A 40 -7.42 3.63 5.13
C ARG A 40 -7.22 2.13 5.36
N LEU A 41 -8.28 1.35 5.20
CA LEU A 41 -8.24 -0.11 5.35
C LEU A 41 -7.42 -0.78 4.24
N SER A 42 -7.48 -0.28 3.01
CA SER A 42 -6.64 -0.77 1.91
C SER A 42 -5.14 -0.64 2.23
N ARG A 43 -4.72 0.53 2.72
CA ARG A 43 -3.33 0.78 3.14
C ARG A 43 -2.95 -0.09 4.33
N PHE A 44 -3.85 -0.26 5.29
CA PHE A 44 -3.64 -1.17 6.42
C PHE A 44 -3.43 -2.62 5.94
N LEU A 45 -4.27 -3.11 5.02
CA LEU A 45 -4.17 -4.46 4.47
C LEU A 45 -2.87 -4.68 3.70
N PHE A 46 -2.40 -3.66 2.96
CA PHE A 46 -1.09 -3.69 2.30
C PHE A 46 0.02 -3.99 3.32
N HIS A 47 0.11 -3.17 4.38
CA HIS A 47 1.13 -3.33 5.41
C HIS A 47 0.98 -4.62 6.21
N ARG A 48 -0.26 -5.01 6.53
CA ARG A 48 -0.54 -6.27 7.24
C ARG A 48 -0.09 -7.48 6.43
N THR A 49 -0.36 -7.51 5.13
CA THR A 49 0.05 -8.61 4.23
C THR A 49 1.57 -8.74 4.19
N LEU A 50 2.29 -7.61 4.13
CA LEU A 50 3.75 -7.61 4.21
C LEU A 50 4.27 -8.09 5.58
N ALA A 51 3.70 -7.57 6.67
CA ALA A 51 4.10 -7.96 8.02
C ALA A 51 3.88 -9.46 8.27
N GLN A 52 2.79 -10.04 7.77
CA GLN A 52 2.48 -11.47 7.92
C GLN A 52 3.43 -12.37 7.13
N SER A 53 4.10 -11.86 6.10
CA SER A 53 5.07 -12.64 5.34
C SER A 53 6.39 -12.89 6.07
N GLY A 54 6.67 -12.18 7.17
CA GLY A 54 7.95 -12.23 7.89
C GLY A 54 9.11 -11.51 7.19
N GLN A 55 8.95 -11.05 5.95
CA GLN A 55 10.03 -10.35 5.21
C GLN A 55 10.32 -8.93 5.73
N MET A 56 9.43 -8.38 6.55
CA MET A 56 9.59 -7.06 7.18
C MET A 56 10.28 -7.13 8.55
N GLU A 57 10.76 -8.31 8.96
CA GLU A 57 11.47 -8.48 10.22
C GLU A 57 12.98 -8.57 9.97
N THR A 58 13.75 -7.70 10.64
CA THR A 58 15.21 -7.80 10.65
C THR A 58 15.70 -8.10 12.07
N PRO A 59 16.78 -8.89 12.23
CA PRO A 59 17.32 -9.21 13.56
C PRO A 59 17.72 -7.98 14.38
N THR A 60 18.07 -6.88 13.70
CA THR A 60 18.63 -5.67 14.30
C THR A 60 17.62 -4.54 14.51
N ALA A 61 16.58 -4.44 13.68
CA ALA A 61 15.60 -3.34 13.75
C ALA A 61 14.16 -3.79 14.09
N GLY A 62 13.92 -5.09 14.32
CA GLY A 62 12.58 -5.61 14.58
C GLY A 62 11.67 -5.49 13.34
N LYS A 63 10.38 -5.23 13.57
CA LYS A 63 9.38 -5.05 12.49
C LYS A 63 9.56 -3.69 11.83
N MET A 64 9.94 -3.68 10.56
CA MET A 64 10.08 -2.48 9.75
C MET A 64 8.75 -2.13 9.08
N LEU A 65 8.38 -0.84 9.09
CA LEU A 65 7.19 -0.34 8.39
C LEU A 65 7.65 0.61 7.28
N LEU A 66 7.30 0.29 6.03
CA LEU A 66 7.60 1.16 4.91
C LEU A 66 6.56 2.29 4.81
N PRO A 67 6.96 3.56 4.61
CA PRO A 67 6.04 4.68 4.48
C PRO A 67 5.36 4.73 3.09
N VAL A 68 4.88 3.60 2.58
CA VAL A 68 4.29 3.45 1.23
C VAL A 68 3.13 4.42 1.01
N SER A 69 2.35 4.70 2.05
CA SER A 69 1.24 5.65 1.98
C SER A 69 1.70 7.09 1.65
N VAL A 70 2.90 7.48 2.10
CA VAL A 70 3.47 8.80 1.83
C VAL A 70 3.91 8.88 0.37
N ALA A 71 4.60 7.84 -0.12
CA ALA A 71 4.95 7.73 -1.54
C ALA A 71 3.70 7.74 -2.43
N MET A 72 2.67 6.95 -2.12
CA MET A 72 1.40 6.93 -2.86
C MET A 72 0.75 8.32 -2.93
N LYS A 73 0.81 9.11 -1.85
CA LYS A 73 0.27 10.47 -1.81
C LYS A 73 1.02 11.43 -2.74
N ARG A 74 2.33 11.24 -2.94
CA ARG A 74 3.09 12.02 -3.94
C ARG A 74 2.71 11.67 -5.38
N HIS A 75 2.19 10.46 -5.59
CA HIS A 75 1.87 9.90 -6.91
C HIS A 75 0.37 9.60 -7.09
N GLU A 76 -0.50 10.49 -6.60
CA GLU A 76 -1.96 10.32 -6.67
C GLU A 76 -2.48 10.12 -8.11
N SER A 77 -1.88 10.82 -9.08
CA SER A 77 -2.28 10.71 -10.49
C SER A 77 -1.95 9.33 -11.08
N GLU A 78 -0.82 8.74 -10.70
CA GLU A 78 -0.43 7.39 -11.11
C GLU A 78 -1.25 6.33 -10.37
N HIS A 79 -1.56 6.57 -9.09
CA HIS A 79 -2.47 5.73 -8.33
C HIS A 79 -3.85 5.65 -9.00
N LEU A 80 -4.40 6.81 -9.39
CA LEU A 80 -5.68 6.90 -10.10
C LEU A 80 -5.61 6.15 -11.44
N ARG A 81 -4.51 6.30 -12.19
CA ARG A 81 -4.29 5.58 -13.45
C ARG A 81 -4.26 4.07 -13.25
N ALA A 82 -3.55 3.59 -12.22
CA ALA A 82 -3.51 2.18 -11.86
C ALA A 82 -4.92 1.66 -11.48
N LEU A 83 -5.71 2.44 -10.73
CA LEU A 83 -7.10 2.08 -10.41
C LEU A 83 -7.97 1.98 -11.68
N GLN A 84 -7.87 2.97 -12.56
CA GLN A 84 -8.66 3.08 -13.79
C GLN A 84 -8.32 2.01 -14.84
N SER A 85 -7.10 1.45 -14.81
CA SER A 85 -6.68 0.36 -15.71
C SER A 85 -7.66 -0.82 -15.72
N PHE A 86 -8.25 -1.14 -14.57
CA PHE A 86 -9.28 -2.17 -14.43
C PHE A 86 -10.68 -1.58 -14.30
N SER A 87 -10.87 -0.54 -13.48
CA SER A 87 -12.22 -0.08 -13.12
C SER A 87 -12.98 0.54 -14.30
N THR A 88 -12.29 1.25 -15.21
CA THR A 88 -12.94 1.85 -16.38
C THR A 88 -13.41 0.79 -17.38
N PRO A 89 -12.58 -0.16 -17.84
CA PRO A 89 -13.05 -1.26 -18.67
C PRO A 89 -14.13 -2.10 -17.99
N ALA A 90 -13.99 -2.40 -16.70
CA ALA A 90 -14.98 -3.16 -15.95
C ALA A 90 -16.32 -2.41 -15.86
N ARG A 91 -16.32 -1.08 -15.72
CA ARG A 91 -17.54 -0.26 -15.71
C ARG A 91 -18.26 -0.28 -17.05
N ASN A 92 -17.52 -0.32 -18.15
CA ASN A 92 -18.08 -0.37 -19.51
C ASN A 92 -18.81 -1.68 -19.83
N LEU A 93 -18.60 -2.72 -19.03
CA LEU A 93 -19.36 -3.98 -19.14
C LEU A 93 -20.78 -3.87 -18.56
N TRP A 94 -21.13 -2.78 -17.87
CA TRP A 94 -22.43 -2.66 -17.21
C TRP A 94 -23.29 -1.57 -17.84
N ASP A 95 -24.46 -1.97 -18.31
CA ASP A 95 -25.58 -1.05 -18.47
C ASP A 95 -26.26 -0.89 -17.11
N VAL A 96 -26.36 0.35 -16.65
CA VAL A 96 -27.03 0.69 -15.40
C VAL A 96 -28.16 1.64 -15.74
N ARG A 97 -29.39 1.24 -15.47
CA ARG A 97 -30.58 2.07 -15.65
C ARG A 97 -31.19 2.36 -14.29
N TRP A 98 -31.38 3.64 -14.00
CA TRP A 98 -32.19 4.06 -12.85
C TRP A 98 -33.66 3.97 -13.24
N ILE A 99 -34.47 3.31 -12.41
CA ILE A 99 -35.90 3.12 -12.65
C ILE A 99 -36.69 4.13 -11.80
N ASP A 100 -36.56 4.05 -10.48
CA ASP A 100 -37.15 4.98 -9.50
C ASP A 100 -36.50 4.76 -8.12
N GLN A 101 -36.44 5.79 -7.27
CA GLN A 101 -35.86 5.73 -5.92
C GLN A 101 -34.54 4.94 -5.84
N GLU A 102 -34.53 3.82 -5.10
CA GLU A 102 -33.40 2.89 -4.94
C GLU A 102 -33.45 1.69 -5.91
N GLN A 103 -34.36 1.71 -6.89
CA GLN A 103 -34.46 0.68 -7.92
C GLN A 103 -33.54 1.00 -9.09
N PHE A 104 -32.56 0.12 -9.27
CA PHE A 104 -31.64 0.13 -10.39
C PHE A 104 -31.72 -1.21 -11.12
N ASP A 105 -31.75 -1.16 -12.44
CA ASP A 105 -31.52 -2.32 -13.30
C ASP A 105 -30.05 -2.37 -13.71
N PHE A 106 -29.42 -3.51 -13.46
CA PHE A 106 -28.02 -3.76 -13.75
C PHE A 106 -27.91 -4.91 -14.75
N LYS A 107 -27.49 -4.59 -15.97
CA LYS A 107 -27.28 -5.59 -17.02
C LYS A 107 -25.79 -5.67 -17.38
N LEU A 108 -25.23 -6.86 -17.20
CA LEU A 108 -23.87 -7.15 -17.67
C LEU A 108 -23.90 -7.42 -19.17
N ASN A 109 -23.22 -6.57 -19.93
CA ASN A 109 -22.96 -6.71 -21.36
C ASN A 109 -21.60 -7.37 -21.55
N GLY A 110 -21.61 -8.69 -21.80
CA GLY A 110 -20.41 -9.48 -22.09
C GLY A 110 -20.13 -10.54 -21.04
N SER A 111 -18.88 -10.99 -20.99
CA SER A 111 -18.46 -12.05 -20.07
C SER A 111 -18.02 -11.49 -18.71
N GLY A 112 -18.34 -12.22 -17.64
CA GLY A 112 -17.78 -11.98 -16.30
C GLY A 112 -16.30 -12.37 -16.17
N THR A 113 -15.64 -12.80 -17.25
CA THR A 113 -14.22 -13.20 -17.30
C THR A 113 -13.29 -12.22 -16.56
N PRO A 114 -13.38 -10.88 -16.75
CA PRO A 114 -12.46 -9.94 -16.12
C PRO A 114 -12.53 -9.93 -14.58
N TYR A 115 -13.68 -10.31 -14.00
CA TYR A 115 -13.82 -10.42 -12.54
C TYR A 115 -13.27 -11.74 -11.99
N ARG A 116 -13.21 -12.78 -12.83
CA ARG A 116 -12.66 -14.09 -12.46
C ARG A 116 -11.15 -14.16 -12.65
N TYR A 117 -10.67 -13.56 -13.74
CA TYR A 117 -9.27 -13.53 -14.12
C TYR A 117 -8.83 -12.06 -14.24
N TRP A 118 -8.84 -11.37 -13.10
CA TRP A 118 -8.42 -9.98 -13.04
C TRP A 118 -6.91 -9.88 -13.31
N ASP A 119 -6.53 -9.09 -14.31
CA ASP A 119 -5.15 -8.69 -14.53
C ASP A 119 -4.76 -7.56 -13.57
N ALA A 120 -4.02 -7.92 -12.52
CA ALA A 120 -3.54 -7.00 -11.50
C ALA A 120 -2.20 -6.33 -11.84
N THR A 121 -1.69 -6.46 -13.07
CA THR A 121 -0.34 -6.02 -13.45
C THR A 121 -0.07 -4.55 -13.11
N ASP A 122 -0.96 -3.64 -13.50
CA ASP A 122 -0.75 -2.21 -13.28
C ASP A 122 -0.86 -1.83 -11.79
N ALA A 123 -1.76 -2.47 -11.05
CA ALA A 123 -1.88 -2.32 -9.60
C ALA A 123 -0.59 -2.73 -8.89
N VAL A 124 -0.06 -3.92 -9.22
CA VAL A 124 1.18 -4.45 -8.64
C VAL A 124 2.38 -3.60 -9.04
N ARG A 125 2.49 -3.19 -10.31
CA ARG A 125 3.58 -2.33 -10.79
C ARG A 125 3.61 -1.02 -10.00
N PHE A 126 2.47 -0.38 -9.83
CA PHE A 126 2.36 0.84 -9.04
C PHE A 126 2.77 0.60 -7.58
N SER A 127 2.24 -0.44 -6.92
CA SER A 127 2.58 -0.77 -5.53
C SER A 127 4.08 -1.03 -5.33
N LEU A 128 4.73 -1.73 -6.27
CA LEU A 128 6.18 -1.98 -6.23
C LEU A 128 6.98 -0.68 -6.39
N GLN A 129 6.55 0.21 -7.29
CA GLN A 129 7.20 1.50 -7.48
C GLN A 129 7.10 2.36 -6.22
N MET A 130 5.94 2.41 -5.57
CA MET A 130 5.75 3.14 -4.32
C MET A 130 6.54 2.54 -3.16
N THR A 131 6.66 1.21 -3.11
CA THR A 131 7.50 0.52 -2.12
C THR A 131 8.97 0.88 -2.31
N LYS A 132 9.45 0.87 -3.56
CA LYS A 132 10.83 1.21 -3.91
C LYS A 132 11.15 2.66 -3.55
N GLU A 133 10.24 3.59 -3.84
CA GLU A 133 10.39 4.98 -3.44
C GLU A 133 10.38 5.15 -1.93
N ALA A 134 9.43 4.55 -1.23
CA ALA A 134 9.35 4.61 0.23
C ALA A 134 10.64 4.08 0.90
N LEU A 135 11.27 3.07 0.32
CA LEU A 135 12.54 2.54 0.81
C LEU A 135 13.71 3.51 0.54
N ARG A 136 13.82 4.05 -0.67
CA ARG A 136 14.99 4.82 -1.13
C ARG A 136 14.95 6.28 -0.73
N GLU A 137 13.79 6.91 -0.82
CA GLU A 137 13.66 8.34 -0.62
C GLU A 137 13.24 8.68 0.79
N ASP A 138 12.31 7.92 1.38
CA ASP A 138 11.82 8.22 2.72
C ASP A 138 12.71 7.56 3.79
N LEU A 139 12.80 6.23 3.79
CA LEU A 139 13.51 5.51 4.86
C LEU A 139 15.02 5.79 4.86
N GLN A 140 15.66 5.81 3.70
CA GLN A 140 17.10 6.10 3.62
C GLN A 140 17.41 7.55 4.03
N ALA A 141 16.58 8.52 3.63
CA ALA A 141 16.76 9.91 4.04
C ALA A 141 16.55 10.10 5.55
N GLU A 142 15.56 9.42 6.12
CA GLU A 142 15.30 9.43 7.56
C GLU A 142 16.50 8.86 8.34
N VAL A 143 17.00 7.68 7.95
CA VAL A 143 18.20 7.08 8.58
C VAL A 143 19.40 8.02 8.49
N ASN A 144 19.66 8.63 7.33
CA ASN A 144 20.76 9.58 7.16
C ASN A 144 20.61 10.81 8.07
N THR A 145 19.38 11.28 8.26
CA THR A 145 19.07 12.42 9.13
C THR A 145 19.35 12.06 10.59
N LEU A 146 18.88 10.89 11.05
CA LEU A 146 19.11 10.41 12.41
C LEU A 146 20.60 10.21 12.72
N VAL A 147 21.35 9.57 11.81
CA VAL A 147 22.80 9.35 11.98
C VAL A 147 23.56 10.68 12.13
N ARG A 148 23.22 11.68 11.30
CA ARG A 148 23.85 13.01 11.37
C ARG A 148 23.47 13.74 12.66
N TYR A 149 22.20 13.66 13.07
CA TYR A 149 21.72 14.24 14.31
C TYR A 149 22.46 13.66 15.52
N ASP A 150 22.56 12.32 15.60
CA ASP A 150 23.27 11.63 16.67
C ASP A 150 24.75 11.99 16.74
N ALA A 151 25.40 12.22 15.58
CA ALA A 151 26.80 12.64 15.52
C ALA A 151 26.99 14.05 16.06
N ILE A 152 26.08 14.99 15.72
CA ILE A 152 26.10 16.36 16.24
C ILE A 152 25.85 16.36 17.75
N TYR A 153 24.82 15.63 18.20
CA TYR A 153 24.46 15.53 19.61
C TYR A 153 25.60 14.94 20.46
N ARG A 154 26.25 13.87 20.00
CA ARG A 154 27.44 13.31 20.65
C ARG A 154 28.58 14.32 20.75
N LYS A 155 28.89 15.06 19.67
CA LYS A 155 29.94 16.09 19.70
C LYS A 155 29.64 17.21 20.69
N MET A 156 28.39 17.71 20.73
CA MET A 156 27.99 18.75 21.69
C MET A 156 28.11 18.26 23.14
N ASN A 157 27.64 17.05 23.44
CA ASN A 157 27.72 16.50 24.79
C ASN A 157 29.16 16.23 25.26
N CYS A 158 30.02 15.69 24.39
CA CYS A 158 31.44 15.53 24.71
C CYS A 158 32.13 16.88 24.96
N SER A 159 31.77 17.92 24.19
CA SER A 159 32.31 19.27 24.36
C SER A 159 31.82 19.93 25.66
N HIS A 160 30.56 19.68 26.05
CA HIS A 160 30.00 20.18 27.30
C HIS A 160 30.59 19.49 28.54
N GLN A 161 30.80 18.17 28.48
CA GLN A 161 31.49 17.40 29.53
C GLN A 161 32.95 17.82 29.70
N ALA A 162 33.67 18.12 28.61
CA ALA A 162 35.03 18.66 28.69
C ALA A 162 35.07 20.04 29.37
N TYR A 163 34.10 20.90 29.10
CA TYR A 163 33.99 22.23 29.72
C TYR A 163 33.65 22.18 31.22
N THR A 164 32.82 21.21 31.63
CA THR A 164 32.43 21.00 33.04
C THR A 164 33.48 20.22 33.84
N ALA A 165 34.39 19.50 33.19
CA ALA A 165 35.52 18.84 33.85
C ALA A 165 36.76 19.75 34.02
N MET A 166 36.79 20.91 33.35
CA MET A 166 37.87 21.91 33.45
C MET A 166 37.52 23.09 34.38
N ALA A 167 36.31 23.14 34.93
CA ALA A 167 35.84 24.11 35.92
C ALA A 167 35.76 23.46 37.31
#